data_AF-A0A553PEG7-F1
#
_entry.id   AF-A0A553PEG7-F1
#
_cell.length_a   1.000
_cell.length_b   1.000
_cell.length_c   1.000
_cell.angle_alpha   90.00
_cell.angle_beta   90.00
_cell.angle_gamma   90.00
#
_symmetry.space_group_name_H-M   'P 1'
#
loop_
_entity.id
_entity.type
_entity.pdbx_description
1 polymer ?
#
loop_
_entity_poly.entity_id
_entity_poly.type
_entity_poly.pdbx_seq_one_letter_code
_entity_poly.pdbx_strand_id
1 'polypeptide(L)'
;MFTNTPRLPVMSGKRALTSSSDGELPQPAQKKMRKQEQEPPQKLKLATSVVPPRHPVVLKATVKQIRPTGAATVAGAPSRATISTGASRRPGWDLKGKISDLETKVQNYQTRIKSVNQENECLKASVSKAQKRTAEIEEENNRLKKRLGQCEEELVTLVTIKGDLEKTTEERDGLKKDFKKLTEEHKVLEGLRDHLESELRNVQTQLSIQTSGLSRCQDSLKESQEMVQNLEETVAHQREDLHLGEMERRKLHNTIQELKGNIRVFCRVRPLLSGNSDILHIQLPANDNKALTLAKMEESHTGRTVDTQKSYNFSFDRVFGPRSSQSEVFEEISQLVQSALDGYNVCCFAYGPTGSGKTFTMEGGEEGDKWGVIPRAVRQIFKTAKGLGEQGWQYSFTASFVEIYNETLRDLLYRGNPKKRPEHEIRKNPNNEITVTNLTYQKVTNEDEVHNLIMLANQNRSTAQTGIPTLRVPIL
;
A
#
# COMPACT_ATOMS: atom_id res chain seq x y z
N MET A 1 -50.28 -46.31 2.52
CA MET A 1 -51.09 -45.71 1.44
C MET A 1 -51.53 -44.34 1.93
N PHE A 2 -51.27 -43.22 1.28
CA PHE A 2 -50.38 -42.93 0.14
C PHE A 2 -49.56 -41.66 0.48
N THR A 3 -48.37 -41.52 -0.09
CA THR A 3 -47.50 -40.35 0.06
C THR A 3 -47.76 -39.32 -1.03
N ASN A 4 -47.61 -38.03 -0.75
CA ASN A 4 -47.22 -37.06 -1.77
C ASN A 4 -46.59 -35.78 -1.20
N THR A 5 -45.67 -35.18 -1.95
CA THR A 5 -44.95 -33.93 -1.63
C THR A 5 -44.70 -33.11 -2.89
N PRO A 6 -44.68 -31.76 -2.82
CA PRO A 6 -44.00 -30.89 -3.77
C PRO A 6 -42.69 -30.40 -3.14
N ARG A 7 -41.48 -30.71 -3.64
CA ARG A 7 -40.85 -30.41 -4.94
C ARG A 7 -40.52 -28.92 -5.16
N LEU A 8 -39.24 -28.60 -4.88
CA LEU A 8 -38.52 -27.43 -5.39
C LEU A 8 -38.22 -27.60 -6.91
N PRO A 9 -38.12 -26.49 -7.68
CA PRO A 9 -37.37 -26.44 -8.93
C PRO A 9 -35.91 -26.02 -8.70
N VAL A 10 -34.97 -26.60 -9.44
CA VAL A 10 -33.51 -26.38 -9.32
C VAL A 10 -32.86 -26.51 -10.71
N MET A 11 -31.78 -25.75 -10.98
CA MET A 11 -30.97 -25.71 -12.23
C MET A 11 -31.66 -25.07 -13.46
N SER A 12 -30.97 -24.46 -14.43
CA SER A 12 -29.51 -24.16 -14.57
C SER A 12 -29.27 -22.96 -15.52
N GLY A 13 -28.15 -22.23 -15.38
CA GLY A 13 -27.78 -21.08 -16.22
C GLY A 13 -26.27 -20.79 -16.24
N LYS A 14 -25.59 -21.18 -17.32
CA LYS A 14 -24.14 -21.22 -17.51
C LYS A 14 -23.40 -19.86 -17.38
N ARG A 15 -22.18 -19.90 -16.85
CA ARG A 15 -21.15 -18.84 -16.96
C ARG A 15 -20.61 -18.75 -18.39
N ALA A 16 -20.42 -17.52 -18.91
CA ALA A 16 -19.64 -17.23 -20.12
C ALA A 16 -18.94 -15.85 -19.99
N LEU A 17 -17.81 -15.66 -20.69
CA LEU A 17 -17.01 -14.44 -20.68
C LEU A 17 -17.16 -13.68 -22.01
N THR A 18 -17.26 -12.35 -21.97
CA THR A 18 -17.05 -11.43 -23.11
C THR A 18 -16.38 -10.13 -22.62
N SER A 19 -15.82 -9.34 -23.54
CA SER A 19 -14.89 -8.23 -23.28
C SER A 19 -15.34 -6.90 -23.89
N SER A 20 -14.63 -5.80 -23.57
CA SER A 20 -14.71 -4.45 -24.22
C SER A 20 -16.08 -3.74 -24.06
N SER A 21 -16.26 -2.42 -24.18
CA SER A 21 -15.36 -1.24 -24.31
C SER A 21 -16.22 0.04 -24.21
N ASP A 22 -15.81 1.22 -23.73
CA ASP A 22 -14.68 1.71 -22.90
C ASP A 22 -15.04 3.14 -22.42
N GLY A 23 -14.24 3.81 -21.56
CA GLY A 23 -14.54 5.18 -21.10
C GLY A 23 -13.39 5.90 -20.38
N GLU A 24 -12.97 7.05 -20.90
CA GLU A 24 -11.78 7.80 -20.48
C GLU A 24 -12.03 8.82 -19.33
N LEU A 25 -11.03 9.01 -18.45
CA LEU A 25 -10.77 10.25 -17.70
C LEU A 25 -9.23 10.44 -17.50
N PRO A 26 -8.73 11.67 -17.29
CA PRO A 26 -7.34 12.03 -17.64
C PRO A 26 -6.26 11.92 -16.54
N GLN A 27 -5.00 12.04 -16.98
CA GLN A 27 -3.76 11.96 -16.20
C GLN A 27 -3.46 13.20 -15.32
N PRO A 28 -2.56 13.06 -14.32
CA PRO A 28 -1.59 14.09 -13.97
C PRO A 28 -0.12 13.67 -14.23
N ALA A 29 0.78 14.67 -14.26
CA ALA A 29 2.10 14.59 -14.90
C ALA A 29 3.23 13.90 -14.12
N GLN A 30 4.24 13.45 -14.87
CA GLN A 30 5.51 12.86 -14.38
C GLN A 30 6.47 13.89 -13.75
N LYS A 31 7.31 13.45 -12.81
CA LYS A 31 8.62 14.08 -12.52
C LYS A 31 9.74 13.04 -12.60
N LYS A 32 10.84 13.40 -13.25
CA LYS A 32 11.91 12.48 -13.68
C LYS A 32 12.95 12.27 -12.58
N MET A 33 13.26 11.01 -12.25
CA MET A 33 14.56 10.66 -11.67
C MET A 33 15.58 10.46 -12.80
N ARG A 34 16.79 11.01 -12.65
CA ARG A 34 17.87 10.86 -13.64
C ARG A 34 18.88 9.84 -13.12
N LYS A 35 18.78 8.59 -13.61
CA LYS A 35 19.86 7.60 -13.53
C LYS A 35 21.07 8.13 -14.33
N GLN A 36 22.28 7.89 -13.85
CA GLN A 36 23.52 8.16 -14.59
C GLN A 36 24.31 6.85 -14.66
N GLU A 37 24.78 6.52 -15.85
CA GLU A 37 25.26 5.18 -16.21
C GLU A 37 26.66 5.27 -16.81
N GLN A 38 27.44 4.20 -16.73
CA GLN A 38 28.86 4.18 -17.11
C GLN A 38 29.06 4.02 -18.62
N GLU A 39 30.17 4.54 -19.16
CA GLU A 39 30.66 4.20 -20.50
C GLU A 39 32.09 3.58 -20.47
N PRO A 40 32.45 2.73 -21.45
CA PRO A 40 33.69 1.94 -21.46
C PRO A 40 34.88 2.61 -22.20
N PRO A 41 36.12 2.08 -22.05
CA PRO A 41 37.33 2.71 -22.59
C PRO A 41 37.67 2.38 -24.05
N GLN A 42 38.42 3.28 -24.71
CA GLN A 42 39.11 3.03 -25.99
C GLN A 42 40.64 3.27 -25.90
N LYS A 43 41.38 3.04 -27.01
CA LYS A 43 42.77 2.54 -27.03
C LYS A 43 43.77 3.46 -27.79
N LEU A 44 44.99 2.93 -27.98
CA LEU A 44 46.04 3.23 -29.00
C LEU A 44 47.16 4.21 -28.54
N LYS A 45 48.46 4.06 -28.90
CA LYS A 45 49.21 2.97 -29.61
C LYS A 45 50.77 3.10 -29.49
N LEU A 46 51.45 1.93 -29.40
CA LEU A 46 52.73 1.49 -30.03
C LEU A 46 54.09 2.25 -29.94
N ALA A 47 55.11 1.49 -29.47
CA ALA A 47 56.32 1.06 -30.23
C ALA A 47 56.80 -0.30 -29.60
N THR A 48 57.25 -1.38 -30.26
CA THR A 48 58.08 -1.66 -31.48
C THR A 48 59.58 -1.42 -31.21
N SER A 49 60.56 -2.35 -31.32
CA SER A 49 60.66 -3.82 -31.61
C SER A 49 62.06 -4.33 -31.11
N VAL A 50 62.64 -5.53 -31.29
CA VAL A 50 62.42 -6.73 -32.15
C VAL A 50 62.81 -8.06 -31.43
N VAL A 51 63.62 -8.99 -32.00
CA VAL A 51 63.90 -10.37 -31.47
C VAL A 51 65.42 -10.81 -31.65
N PRO A 52 65.92 -12.08 -31.58
CA PRO A 52 67.27 -12.43 -31.01
C PRO A 52 68.21 -13.07 -32.09
N PRO A 53 69.06 -14.13 -31.90
CA PRO A 53 69.73 -14.79 -30.73
C PRO A 53 71.25 -15.14 -30.96
N ARG A 54 71.92 -15.83 -29.99
CA ARG A 54 72.80 -17.05 -30.15
C ARG A 54 74.07 -17.13 -29.25
N HIS A 55 74.14 -18.21 -28.45
CA HIS A 55 75.26 -19.14 -28.16
C HIS A 55 76.70 -18.67 -27.73
N PRO A 56 77.52 -19.56 -27.08
CA PRO A 56 78.72 -19.20 -26.33
C PRO A 56 80.06 -19.53 -27.02
N VAL A 57 81.20 -19.16 -26.41
CA VAL A 57 82.49 -19.85 -26.59
C VAL A 57 83.44 -19.64 -25.38
N VAL A 58 84.47 -20.49 -25.27
CA VAL A 58 85.48 -20.57 -24.19
C VAL A 58 86.80 -19.91 -24.62
N LEU A 59 87.67 -19.48 -23.66
CA LEU A 59 89.17 -19.54 -23.64
C LEU A 59 89.72 -18.49 -22.65
N LYS A 60 90.39 -18.88 -21.55
CA LYS A 60 91.84 -19.19 -21.38
C LYS A 60 92.81 -17.99 -21.32
N ALA A 61 93.24 -17.71 -20.08
CA ALA A 61 94.63 -17.51 -19.61
C ALA A 61 95.58 -16.48 -20.26
N THR A 62 96.31 -15.76 -19.41
CA THR A 62 97.71 -15.36 -19.70
C THR A 62 98.54 -15.31 -18.41
N VAL A 63 99.81 -15.72 -18.49
CA VAL A 63 100.76 -15.75 -17.37
C VAL A 63 101.70 -14.55 -17.45
N LYS A 64 102.13 -14.01 -16.30
CA LYS A 64 103.38 -13.23 -16.19
C LYS A 64 104.21 -13.71 -15.00
N GLN A 65 105.43 -14.17 -15.28
CA GLN A 65 106.51 -14.25 -14.28
C GLN A 65 107.20 -12.88 -14.17
N ILE A 66 107.73 -12.57 -12.99
CA ILE A 66 108.95 -11.76 -12.82
C ILE A 66 109.89 -12.53 -11.87
N ARG A 67 111.20 -12.33 -12.05
CA ARG A 67 112.30 -13.11 -11.42
C ARG A 67 112.73 -12.55 -10.04
N PRO A 68 113.54 -13.31 -9.27
CA PRO A 68 113.98 -12.91 -7.93
C PRO A 68 115.17 -11.95 -7.95
N THR A 69 115.48 -11.39 -6.77
CA THR A 69 116.68 -10.59 -6.47
C THR A 69 117.39 -11.14 -5.23
N GLY A 70 118.73 -11.18 -5.25
CA GLY A 70 119.54 -11.52 -4.07
C GLY A 70 120.93 -10.88 -4.11
N ALA A 71 121.47 -10.60 -2.92
CA ALA A 71 122.84 -10.16 -2.60
C ALA A 71 123.05 -10.49 -1.10
N ALA A 72 124.16 -11.06 -0.60
CA ALA A 72 125.58 -10.63 -0.64
C ALA A 72 125.80 -9.33 0.20
N THR A 73 126.84 -9.18 1.04
CA THR A 73 128.05 -9.98 1.38
C THR A 73 128.47 -9.69 2.86
N VAL A 74 129.56 -10.11 3.52
CA VAL A 74 131.03 -9.96 3.26
C VAL A 74 131.83 -10.91 4.21
N ALA A 75 133.08 -11.25 3.82
CA ALA A 75 134.24 -11.90 4.47
C ALA A 75 134.40 -11.99 6.03
N GLY A 76 135.27 -12.84 6.60
CA GLY A 76 136.18 -13.84 5.97
C GLY A 76 137.28 -14.44 6.91
N ALA A 77 138.21 -15.19 6.31
CA ALA A 77 139.44 -15.78 6.90
C ALA A 77 140.70 -15.03 6.35
N PRO A 78 142.01 -15.42 6.53
CA PRO A 78 142.66 -16.63 7.10
C PRO A 78 143.76 -16.32 8.16
N SER A 79 144.52 -17.27 8.73
CA SER A 79 145.83 -17.83 8.26
C SER A 79 146.50 -18.56 9.46
N ARG A 80 147.48 -19.49 9.47
CA ARG A 80 148.29 -20.34 8.55
C ARG A 80 149.75 -20.42 9.10
N ALA A 81 150.05 -21.54 9.79
CA ALA A 81 151.30 -22.36 9.74
C ALA A 81 152.64 -22.01 10.47
N THR A 82 153.36 -23.11 10.81
CA THR A 82 154.84 -23.34 10.92
C THR A 82 155.68 -22.58 11.97
N ILE A 83 156.48 -23.17 12.89
CA ILE A 83 157.54 -24.24 12.93
C ILE A 83 158.99 -23.68 12.89
N SER A 84 159.73 -23.83 14.01
CA SER A 84 161.21 -24.02 14.14
C SER A 84 161.59 -24.12 15.65
N THR A 85 162.45 -24.97 16.27
CA THR A 85 163.42 -26.06 15.97
C THR A 85 164.94 -25.74 16.01
N GLY A 86 165.63 -26.17 17.08
CA GLY A 86 167.10 -26.15 17.27
C GLY A 86 167.51 -25.72 18.69
N ALA A 87 168.13 -26.48 19.61
CA ALA A 87 168.95 -27.70 19.64
C ALA A 87 170.48 -27.50 19.50
N SER A 88 171.24 -27.97 20.51
CA SER A 88 172.70 -28.20 20.45
C SER A 88 173.09 -29.40 21.33
N ARG A 89 174.26 -30.01 21.08
CA ARG A 89 174.65 -31.36 21.54
C ARG A 89 175.82 -31.33 22.53
N ARG A 90 175.89 -32.31 23.46
CA ARG A 90 177.17 -32.93 23.92
C ARG A 90 177.00 -34.45 24.15
N PRO A 91 178.08 -35.27 24.13
CA PRO A 91 177.97 -36.72 23.90
C PRO A 91 178.67 -37.64 24.92
N GLY A 92 178.32 -38.93 24.89
CA GLY A 92 179.20 -40.04 25.30
C GLY A 92 178.98 -40.62 26.71
N TRP A 93 178.91 -41.96 26.78
CA TRP A 93 178.98 -42.82 27.97
C TRP A 93 177.79 -42.92 28.96
N ASP A 94 176.79 -42.02 28.97
CA ASP A 94 175.58 -42.26 29.81
C ASP A 94 174.46 -43.03 29.07
N LEU A 95 174.17 -44.25 29.52
CA LEU A 95 173.06 -45.09 29.05
C LEU A 95 171.73 -44.78 29.78
N LYS A 96 171.76 -44.12 30.94
CA LYS A 96 170.59 -43.89 31.79
C LYS A 96 169.63 -42.85 31.20
N GLY A 97 170.14 -41.84 30.50
CA GLY A 97 169.32 -40.80 29.85
C GLY A 97 168.35 -41.30 28.78
N LYS A 98 168.67 -42.40 28.06
CA LYS A 98 167.87 -42.89 26.91
C LYS A 98 166.46 -43.38 27.27
N ILE A 99 166.19 -43.69 28.54
CA ILE A 99 164.88 -44.18 29.00
C ILE A 99 163.93 -42.99 29.22
N SER A 100 164.41 -41.90 29.82
CA SER A 100 163.58 -40.73 30.16
C SER A 100 163.04 -40.00 28.93
N ASP A 101 163.79 -39.95 27.83
CA ASP A 101 163.36 -39.39 26.53
C ASP A 101 162.18 -40.15 25.89
N LEU A 102 161.98 -41.42 26.25
CA LEU A 102 160.86 -42.24 25.78
C LEU A 102 159.62 -42.05 26.64
N GLU A 103 159.76 -42.05 27.96
CA GLU A 103 158.67 -41.77 28.92
C GLU A 103 158.04 -40.39 28.65
N THR A 104 158.87 -39.37 28.44
CA THR A 104 158.44 -38.00 28.11
C THR A 104 157.61 -37.90 26.82
N LYS A 105 157.84 -38.78 25.84
CA LYS A 105 157.05 -38.85 24.60
C LYS A 105 155.70 -39.53 24.81
N VAL A 106 155.66 -40.60 25.62
CA VAL A 106 154.40 -41.31 25.94
C VAL A 106 153.42 -40.39 26.67
N GLN A 107 153.89 -39.63 27.67
CA GLN A 107 153.07 -38.65 28.38
C GLN A 107 152.50 -37.58 27.45
N ASN A 108 153.30 -37.02 26.53
CA ASN A 108 152.83 -36.01 25.58
C ASN A 108 151.70 -36.51 24.66
N TYR A 109 151.75 -37.76 24.20
CA TYR A 109 150.66 -38.34 23.41
C TYR A 109 149.39 -38.57 24.27
N GLN A 110 149.52 -39.02 25.52
CA GLN A 110 148.37 -39.18 26.42
C GLN A 110 147.64 -37.84 26.70
N THR A 111 148.38 -36.74 26.89
CA THR A 111 147.78 -35.41 27.08
C THR A 111 147.03 -34.94 25.83
N ARG A 112 147.58 -35.19 24.64
CA ARG A 112 146.97 -34.75 23.37
C ARG A 112 145.70 -35.54 23.01
N ILE A 113 145.64 -36.83 23.33
CA ILE A 113 144.43 -37.66 23.18
C ILE A 113 143.29 -37.15 24.09
N LYS A 114 143.60 -36.76 25.34
CA LYS A 114 142.60 -36.18 26.25
C LYS A 114 141.99 -34.89 25.69
N SER A 115 142.81 -33.98 25.17
CA SER A 115 142.35 -32.71 24.58
C SER A 115 141.37 -32.91 23.42
N VAL A 116 141.71 -33.79 22.46
CA VAL A 116 140.88 -34.02 21.26
C VAL A 116 139.56 -34.74 21.60
N ASN A 117 139.56 -35.63 22.59
CA ASN A 117 138.31 -36.23 23.08
C ASN A 117 137.40 -35.17 23.73
N GLN A 118 137.96 -34.22 24.46
CA GLN A 118 137.21 -33.17 25.15
C GLN A 118 136.59 -32.13 24.17
N GLU A 119 137.28 -31.82 23.07
CA GLU A 119 136.70 -31.04 21.96
C GLU A 119 135.58 -31.78 21.24
N ASN A 120 135.74 -33.09 20.99
CA ASN A 120 134.70 -33.90 20.33
C ASN A 120 133.40 -33.99 21.16
N GLU A 121 133.48 -34.16 22.48
CA GLU A 121 132.29 -34.12 23.35
C GLU A 121 131.65 -32.72 23.37
N CYS A 122 132.45 -31.65 23.34
CA CYS A 122 131.92 -30.29 23.24
C CYS A 122 131.16 -30.05 21.92
N LEU A 123 131.70 -30.54 20.79
CA LEU A 123 131.03 -30.47 19.49
C LEU A 123 129.75 -31.31 19.44
N LYS A 124 129.74 -32.53 19.98
CA LYS A 124 128.52 -33.35 20.12
C LYS A 124 127.44 -32.63 20.93
N ALA A 125 127.80 -32.00 22.05
CA ALA A 125 126.87 -31.24 22.87
C ALA A 125 126.27 -30.03 22.11
N SER A 126 127.09 -29.35 21.30
CA SER A 126 126.63 -28.25 20.44
C SER A 126 125.65 -28.72 19.35
N VAL A 127 125.98 -29.82 18.64
CA VAL A 127 125.10 -30.42 17.61
C VAL A 127 123.78 -30.89 18.23
N SER A 128 123.82 -31.57 19.38
CA SER A 128 122.61 -32.01 20.09
C SER A 128 121.72 -30.82 20.49
N LYS A 129 122.32 -29.70 20.93
CA LYS A 129 121.59 -28.47 21.28
C LYS A 129 120.99 -27.76 20.05
N ALA A 130 121.63 -27.84 18.89
CA ALA A 130 121.07 -27.36 17.63
C ALA A 130 119.90 -28.25 17.15
N GLN A 131 120.06 -29.58 17.19
CA GLN A 131 119.02 -30.54 16.79
C GLN A 131 117.74 -30.43 17.64
N LYS A 132 117.87 -30.18 18.95
CA LYS A 132 116.72 -29.90 19.82
C LYS A 132 115.97 -28.64 19.38
N ARG A 133 116.69 -27.53 19.14
CA ARG A 133 116.08 -26.28 18.67
C ARG A 133 115.39 -26.40 17.32
N THR A 134 115.93 -27.19 16.38
CA THR A 134 115.24 -27.44 15.10
C THR A 134 113.97 -28.25 15.32
N ALA A 135 113.98 -29.27 16.18
CA ALA A 135 112.78 -30.05 16.50
C ALA A 135 111.72 -29.20 17.23
N GLU A 136 112.12 -28.37 18.20
CA GLU A 136 111.25 -27.41 18.91
C GLU A 136 110.55 -26.45 17.92
N ILE A 137 111.30 -25.88 16.98
CA ILE A 137 110.77 -24.97 15.95
C ILE A 137 109.87 -25.70 14.94
N GLU A 138 110.17 -26.96 14.62
CA GLU A 138 109.39 -27.78 13.68
C GLU A 138 108.07 -28.26 14.31
N GLU A 139 108.07 -28.60 15.61
CA GLU A 139 106.88 -28.87 16.40
C GLU A 139 105.99 -27.62 16.54
N GLU A 140 106.57 -26.46 16.85
CA GLU A 140 105.86 -25.16 16.89
C GLU A 140 105.26 -24.82 15.52
N ASN A 141 105.99 -25.04 14.41
CA ASN A 141 105.47 -24.82 13.05
C ASN A 141 104.30 -25.76 12.73
N ASN A 142 104.38 -27.03 13.10
CA ASN A 142 103.29 -27.98 12.87
C ASN A 142 102.07 -27.66 13.75
N ARG A 143 102.28 -27.19 14.98
CA ARG A 143 101.24 -26.66 15.87
C ARG A 143 100.57 -25.41 15.30
N LEU A 144 101.33 -24.48 14.75
CA LEU A 144 100.82 -23.27 14.10
C LEU A 144 100.06 -23.59 12.81
N LYS A 145 100.56 -24.49 11.95
CA LYS A 145 99.84 -24.98 10.76
C LYS A 145 98.51 -25.64 11.12
N LYS A 146 98.47 -26.47 12.18
CA LYS A 146 97.23 -27.09 12.65
C LYS A 146 96.21 -26.03 13.11
N ARG A 147 96.66 -25.02 13.85
CA ARG A 147 95.80 -23.88 14.24
C ARG A 147 95.34 -23.05 13.05
N LEU A 148 96.19 -22.85 12.04
CA LEU A 148 95.83 -22.11 10.82
C LEU A 148 94.69 -22.83 10.08
N GLY A 149 94.84 -24.14 9.83
CA GLY A 149 93.81 -24.95 9.18
C GLY A 149 92.49 -24.99 9.98
N GLN A 150 92.56 -25.02 11.31
CA GLN A 150 91.37 -24.90 12.17
C GLN A 150 90.67 -23.55 11.98
N CYS A 151 91.41 -22.43 11.99
CA CYS A 151 90.83 -21.12 11.73
C CYS A 151 90.33 -20.93 10.28
N GLU A 152 90.91 -21.63 9.30
CA GLU A 152 90.42 -21.66 7.91
C GLU A 152 89.10 -22.44 7.80
N GLU A 153 88.96 -23.56 8.51
CA GLU A 153 87.72 -24.35 8.59
C GLU A 153 86.60 -23.62 9.37
N GLU A 154 86.95 -22.94 10.47
CA GLU A 154 86.07 -22.01 11.19
C GLU A 154 85.64 -20.83 10.29
N LEU A 155 86.53 -20.28 9.45
CA LEU A 155 86.20 -19.20 8.53
C LEU A 155 85.24 -19.66 7.42
N VAL A 156 85.47 -20.83 6.83
CA VAL A 156 84.58 -21.40 5.79
C VAL A 156 83.19 -21.67 6.35
N THR A 157 83.09 -22.25 7.55
CA THR A 157 81.80 -22.51 8.21
C THR A 157 81.09 -21.21 8.64
N LEU A 158 81.83 -20.19 9.10
CA LEU A 158 81.25 -18.86 9.32
C LEU A 158 80.73 -18.21 8.04
N VAL A 159 81.40 -18.38 6.90
CA VAL A 159 80.95 -17.84 5.60
C VAL A 159 79.69 -18.55 5.10
N THR A 160 79.56 -19.87 5.25
CA THR A 160 78.31 -20.57 4.89
C THR A 160 77.17 -20.19 5.81
N ILE A 161 77.39 -20.17 7.14
CA ILE A 161 76.39 -19.72 8.12
C ILE A 161 75.95 -18.27 7.84
N LYS A 162 76.87 -17.37 7.47
CA LYS A 162 76.53 -16.01 7.05
C LYS A 162 75.62 -16.00 5.82
N GLY A 163 75.94 -16.78 4.78
CA GLY A 163 75.15 -16.84 3.55
C GLY A 163 73.72 -17.38 3.78
N ASP A 164 73.56 -18.34 4.68
CA ASP A 164 72.24 -18.87 5.05
C ASP A 164 71.48 -17.94 6.01
N LEU A 165 72.19 -17.19 6.86
CA LEU A 165 71.61 -16.09 7.63
C LEU A 165 71.10 -14.97 6.71
N GLU A 166 71.86 -14.60 5.68
CA GLU A 166 71.45 -13.59 4.71
C GLU A 166 70.16 -14.02 3.98
N LYS A 167 70.11 -15.24 3.40
CA LYS A 167 68.89 -15.80 2.79
C LYS A 167 67.69 -15.80 3.75
N THR A 168 67.87 -16.30 4.97
CA THR A 168 66.75 -16.38 5.93
C THR A 168 66.29 -14.99 6.40
N THR A 169 67.15 -13.96 6.36
CA THR A 169 66.70 -12.57 6.55
C THR A 169 65.94 -12.00 5.35
N GLU A 170 66.31 -12.34 4.11
CA GLU A 170 65.55 -11.97 2.91
C GLU A 170 64.16 -12.63 2.88
N GLU A 171 64.10 -13.93 3.16
CA GLU A 171 62.84 -14.69 3.29
C GLU A 171 61.95 -14.12 4.39
N ARG A 172 62.51 -13.85 5.58
CA ARG A 172 61.81 -13.19 6.69
C ARG A 172 61.20 -11.85 6.27
N ASP A 173 61.96 -11.01 5.56
CA ASP A 173 61.50 -9.66 5.21
C ASP A 173 60.53 -9.67 4.03
N GLY A 174 60.61 -10.65 3.12
CA GLY A 174 59.56 -10.97 2.16
C GLY A 174 58.26 -11.38 2.85
N LEU A 175 58.33 -12.38 3.74
CA LEU A 175 57.16 -12.87 4.49
C LEU A 175 56.52 -11.77 5.36
N LYS A 176 57.35 -10.90 5.96
CA LYS A 176 56.93 -9.72 6.73
C LYS A 176 56.29 -8.62 5.86
N LYS A 177 56.65 -8.52 4.59
CA LYS A 177 56.00 -7.62 3.61
C LYS A 177 54.64 -8.15 3.20
N ASP A 178 54.52 -9.45 2.98
CA ASP A 178 53.25 -10.07 2.56
C ASP A 178 52.27 -10.21 3.74
N PHE A 179 52.74 -10.49 4.95
CA PHE A 179 51.93 -10.39 6.18
C PHE A 179 51.32 -8.99 6.34
N LYS A 180 52.07 -7.92 6.03
CA LYS A 180 51.55 -6.54 6.06
C LYS A 180 50.44 -6.31 5.02
N LYS A 181 50.60 -6.81 3.79
CA LYS A 181 49.53 -6.73 2.77
C LYS A 181 48.26 -7.42 3.27
N LEU A 182 48.41 -8.68 3.70
CA LEU A 182 47.30 -9.52 4.14
C LEU A 182 46.59 -8.94 5.38
N THR A 183 47.33 -8.27 6.27
CA THR A 183 46.76 -7.54 7.41
C THR A 183 45.87 -6.38 6.94
N GLU A 184 46.32 -5.58 5.97
CA GLU A 184 45.54 -4.43 5.48
C GLU A 184 44.36 -4.89 4.61
N GLU A 185 44.52 -5.94 3.81
CA GLU A 185 43.43 -6.60 3.06
C GLU A 185 42.37 -7.16 4.01
N HIS A 186 42.77 -7.86 5.07
CA HIS A 186 41.85 -8.39 6.08
C HIS A 186 41.06 -7.27 6.77
N LYS A 187 41.73 -6.16 7.12
CA LYS A 187 41.12 -4.98 7.75
C LYS A 187 40.12 -4.25 6.84
N VAL A 188 40.35 -4.24 5.51
CA VAL A 188 39.35 -3.77 4.53
C VAL A 188 38.14 -4.71 4.47
N LEU A 189 38.37 -6.03 4.52
CA LEU A 189 37.30 -7.03 4.56
C LEU A 189 36.47 -6.97 5.86
N GLU A 190 37.09 -6.67 7.00
CA GLU A 190 36.37 -6.42 8.26
C GLU A 190 35.49 -5.17 8.17
N GLY A 191 36.01 -4.05 7.66
CA GLY A 191 35.20 -2.84 7.46
C GLY A 191 34.00 -3.07 6.52
N LEU A 192 34.16 -3.92 5.50
CA LEU A 192 33.07 -4.30 4.61
C LEU A 192 32.06 -5.23 5.28
N ARG A 193 32.52 -6.21 6.08
CA ARG A 193 31.66 -7.08 6.91
C ARG A 193 30.79 -6.25 7.84
N ASP A 194 31.39 -5.33 8.58
CA ASP A 194 30.71 -4.54 9.62
C ASP A 194 29.69 -3.57 9.00
N HIS A 195 29.99 -3.01 7.81
CA HIS A 195 29.04 -2.23 7.03
C HIS A 195 27.84 -3.07 6.55
N LEU A 196 28.09 -4.26 5.98
CA LEU A 196 27.04 -5.17 5.52
C LEU A 196 26.17 -5.66 6.69
N GLU A 197 26.76 -5.91 7.86
CA GLU A 197 25.99 -6.30 9.06
C GLU A 197 25.12 -5.14 9.56
N SER A 198 25.61 -3.89 9.50
CA SER A 198 24.80 -2.70 9.80
C SER A 198 23.62 -2.55 8.85
N GLU A 199 23.81 -2.76 7.55
CA GLU A 199 22.72 -2.69 6.57
C GLU A 199 21.70 -3.82 6.75
N LEU A 200 22.16 -5.04 7.07
CA LEU A 200 21.27 -6.17 7.36
C LEU A 200 20.40 -5.87 8.60
N ARG A 201 20.99 -5.32 9.68
CA ARG A 201 20.26 -4.87 10.87
C ARG A 201 19.25 -3.77 10.51
N ASN A 202 19.62 -2.76 9.70
CA ASN A 202 18.73 -1.70 9.24
C ASN A 202 17.49 -2.26 8.49
N VAL A 203 17.72 -3.14 7.50
CA VAL A 203 16.64 -3.78 6.72
C VAL A 203 15.75 -4.64 7.60
N GLN A 204 16.33 -5.40 8.53
CA GLN A 204 15.58 -6.26 9.45
C GLN A 204 14.71 -5.45 10.43
N THR A 205 15.17 -4.27 10.87
CA THR A 205 14.36 -3.31 11.64
C THR A 205 13.21 -2.73 10.81
N GLN A 206 13.47 -2.30 9.56
CA GLN A 206 12.40 -1.80 8.68
C GLN A 206 11.34 -2.86 8.39
N LEU A 207 11.75 -4.11 8.12
CA LEU A 207 10.85 -5.24 7.89
C LEU A 207 9.97 -5.52 9.11
N SER A 208 10.53 -5.47 10.32
CA SER A 208 9.79 -5.60 11.58
C SER A 208 8.73 -4.49 11.74
N ILE A 209 9.10 -3.23 11.49
CA ILE A 209 8.17 -2.09 11.54
C ILE A 209 7.04 -2.28 10.52
N GLN A 210 7.35 -2.59 9.26
CA GLN A 210 6.36 -2.82 8.20
C GLN A 210 5.43 -3.99 8.52
N THR A 211 5.96 -5.09 9.07
CA THR A 211 5.15 -6.26 9.49
C THR A 211 4.17 -5.88 10.61
N SER A 212 4.63 -5.10 11.60
CA SER A 212 3.77 -4.61 12.69
C SER A 212 2.69 -3.61 12.22
N GLY A 213 3.01 -2.79 11.21
CA GLY A 213 2.06 -1.88 10.57
C GLY A 213 1.02 -2.62 9.74
N LEU A 214 1.43 -3.63 8.97
CA LEU A 214 0.55 -4.45 8.16
C LEU A 214 -0.44 -5.23 9.02
N SER A 215 0.00 -5.81 10.15
CA SER A 215 -0.91 -6.45 11.12
C SER A 215 -1.99 -5.48 11.57
N ARG A 216 -1.62 -4.31 12.10
CA ARG A 216 -2.60 -3.30 12.57
C ARG A 216 -3.59 -2.86 11.49
N CYS A 217 -3.13 -2.74 10.24
CA CYS A 217 -4.01 -2.42 9.11
C CYS A 217 -4.96 -3.57 8.76
N GLN A 218 -4.49 -4.82 8.87
CA GLN A 218 -5.30 -6.02 8.65
C GLN A 218 -6.33 -6.23 9.78
N ASP A 219 -5.94 -5.99 11.02
CA ASP A 219 -6.81 -6.03 12.20
C ASP A 219 -7.94 -4.99 12.08
N SER A 220 -7.58 -3.72 11.81
CA SER A 220 -8.55 -2.63 11.60
C SER A 220 -9.43 -2.82 10.36
N LEU A 221 -8.91 -3.41 9.27
CA LEU A 221 -9.71 -3.77 8.10
C LEU A 221 -10.75 -4.85 8.46
N LYS A 222 -10.38 -5.85 9.26
CA LYS A 222 -11.28 -6.91 9.72
C LYS A 222 -12.38 -6.35 10.63
N GLU A 223 -12.03 -5.49 11.58
CA GLU A 223 -13.01 -4.76 12.42
C GLU A 223 -13.98 -3.93 11.57
N SER A 224 -13.48 -3.22 10.56
CA SER A 224 -14.32 -2.45 9.64
C SER A 224 -15.20 -3.32 8.75
N GLN A 225 -14.75 -4.51 8.35
CA GLN A 225 -15.56 -5.47 7.57
C GLN A 225 -16.68 -6.07 8.42
N GLU A 226 -16.39 -6.47 9.66
CA GLU A 226 -17.40 -6.96 10.61
C GLU A 226 -18.42 -5.87 10.97
N MET A 227 -17.98 -4.62 11.13
CA MET A 227 -18.88 -3.48 11.33
C MET A 227 -19.80 -3.24 10.13
N VAL A 228 -19.28 -3.27 8.89
CA VAL A 228 -20.10 -3.11 7.67
C VAL A 228 -21.12 -4.25 7.55
N GLN A 229 -20.72 -5.51 7.76
CA GLN A 229 -21.63 -6.65 7.69
C GLN A 229 -22.78 -6.53 8.71
N ASN A 230 -22.48 -6.16 9.96
CA ASN A 230 -23.49 -5.95 10.99
C ASN A 230 -24.45 -4.79 10.66
N LEU A 231 -23.96 -3.73 10.01
CA LEU A 231 -24.79 -2.62 9.54
C LEU A 231 -25.67 -3.01 8.34
N GLU A 232 -25.16 -3.81 7.41
CA GLU A 232 -25.95 -4.33 6.28
C GLU A 232 -27.09 -5.24 6.75
N GLU A 233 -26.84 -6.13 7.71
CA GLU A 233 -27.87 -6.97 8.34
C GLU A 233 -28.90 -6.12 9.12
N THR A 234 -28.44 -5.11 9.86
CA THR A 234 -29.33 -4.16 10.58
C THR A 234 -30.24 -3.40 9.61
N VAL A 235 -29.70 -2.90 8.49
CA VAL A 235 -30.47 -2.19 7.46
C VAL A 235 -31.43 -3.13 6.71
N ALA A 236 -31.07 -4.41 6.53
CA ALA A 236 -31.98 -5.40 5.97
C ALA A 236 -33.17 -5.66 6.92
N HIS A 237 -32.91 -5.87 8.22
CA HIS A 237 -33.95 -6.06 9.23
C HIS A 237 -34.90 -4.85 9.30
N GLN A 238 -34.36 -3.64 9.39
CA GLN A 238 -35.16 -2.40 9.46
C GLN A 238 -36.02 -2.16 8.21
N ARG A 239 -35.59 -2.63 7.03
CA ARG A 239 -36.41 -2.56 5.80
C ARG A 239 -37.59 -3.52 5.84
N GLU A 240 -37.39 -4.73 6.38
CA GLU A 240 -38.49 -5.69 6.57
C GLU A 240 -39.47 -5.19 7.63
N ASP A 241 -38.99 -4.66 8.77
CA ASP A 241 -39.84 -4.05 9.81
C ASP A 241 -40.71 -2.92 9.24
N LEU A 242 -40.11 -2.03 8.42
CA LEU A 242 -40.84 -0.94 7.75
C LEU A 242 -41.87 -1.46 6.74
N HIS A 243 -41.54 -2.52 5.98
CA HIS A 243 -42.47 -3.13 5.04
C HIS A 243 -43.67 -3.77 5.76
N LEU A 244 -43.41 -4.55 6.81
CA LEU A 244 -44.43 -5.20 7.63
C LEU A 244 -45.32 -4.17 8.34
N GLY A 245 -44.73 -3.11 8.91
CA GLY A 245 -45.46 -2.02 9.56
C GLY A 245 -46.33 -1.22 8.60
N GLU A 246 -45.87 -0.94 7.38
CA GLU A 246 -46.69 -0.30 6.33
C GLU A 246 -47.84 -1.22 5.86
N MET A 247 -47.60 -2.53 5.74
CA MET A 247 -48.65 -3.49 5.40
C MET A 247 -49.69 -3.65 6.52
N GLU A 248 -49.29 -3.61 7.79
CA GLU A 248 -50.22 -3.55 8.93
C GLU A 248 -51.00 -2.22 8.95
N ARG A 249 -50.33 -1.08 8.70
CA ARG A 249 -51.00 0.22 8.60
C ARG A 249 -52.09 0.20 7.53
N ARG A 250 -51.84 -0.34 6.34
CA ARG A 250 -52.85 -0.47 5.26
C ARG A 250 -54.06 -1.29 5.72
N LYS A 251 -53.81 -2.43 6.37
CA LYS A 251 -54.86 -3.31 6.90
C LYS A 251 -55.71 -2.60 7.96
N LEU A 252 -55.08 -1.99 8.96
CA LEU A 252 -55.76 -1.24 10.03
C LEU A 252 -56.52 -0.03 9.47
N HIS A 253 -55.93 0.71 8.52
CA HIS A 253 -56.57 1.83 7.85
C HIS A 253 -57.84 1.41 7.11
N ASN A 254 -57.79 0.31 6.35
CA ASN A 254 -58.97 -0.25 5.70
C ASN A 254 -60.06 -0.64 6.71
N THR A 255 -59.71 -1.38 7.78
CA THR A 255 -60.68 -1.73 8.84
C THR A 255 -61.30 -0.49 9.49
N ILE A 256 -60.55 0.59 9.68
CA ILE A 256 -61.10 1.87 10.18
C ILE A 256 -62.05 2.52 9.17
N GLN A 257 -61.79 2.45 7.85
CA GLN A 257 -62.72 2.96 6.83
C GLN A 257 -63.99 2.10 6.73
N GLU A 258 -63.88 0.77 6.83
CA GLU A 258 -65.02 -0.16 6.87
C GLU A 258 -65.92 0.11 8.08
N LEU A 259 -65.34 0.27 9.27
CA LEU A 259 -66.05 0.63 10.50
C LEU A 259 -66.65 2.06 10.46
N LYS A 260 -66.03 2.98 9.71
CA LYS A 260 -66.61 4.32 9.40
C LYS A 260 -67.72 4.26 8.33
N GLY A 261 -67.89 3.14 7.64
CA GLY A 261 -68.80 3.00 6.50
C GLY A 261 -68.15 3.31 5.15
N ASN A 262 -68.32 2.37 4.22
CA ASN A 262 -67.83 2.45 2.82
C ASN A 262 -68.57 3.51 1.99
N ILE A 263 -69.79 3.87 2.39
CA ILE A 263 -70.56 4.99 1.84
C ILE A 263 -70.80 5.94 3.01
N ARG A 264 -70.40 7.21 2.85
CA ARG A 264 -70.60 8.29 3.83
C ARG A 264 -71.21 9.51 3.15
N VAL A 265 -72.13 10.17 3.83
CA VAL A 265 -72.82 11.38 3.35
C VAL A 265 -72.52 12.53 4.30
N PHE A 266 -71.75 13.51 3.82
CA PHE A 266 -71.45 14.74 4.55
C PHE A 266 -72.35 15.88 4.07
N CYS A 267 -72.95 16.61 5.01
CA CYS A 267 -73.61 17.89 4.71
C CYS A 267 -72.63 19.05 4.91
N ARG A 268 -72.65 20.05 4.02
CA ARG A 268 -71.91 21.31 4.20
C ARG A 268 -72.81 22.51 3.97
N VAL A 269 -73.04 23.29 5.02
CA VAL A 269 -73.72 24.59 4.93
C VAL A 269 -72.67 25.65 4.59
N ARG A 270 -72.90 26.46 3.55
CA ARG A 270 -71.97 27.54 3.17
C ARG A 270 -72.29 28.86 3.91
N PRO A 271 -71.31 29.78 4.06
CA PRO A 271 -71.60 31.17 4.43
C PRO A 271 -72.64 31.82 3.53
N LEU A 272 -73.41 32.76 4.09
CA LEU A 272 -74.18 33.72 3.30
C LEU A 272 -73.23 34.69 2.56
N LEU A 273 -73.69 35.27 1.46
CA LEU A 273 -72.91 36.24 0.66
C LEU A 273 -73.06 37.68 1.15
N SER A 274 -74.07 37.96 1.98
CA SER A 274 -74.54 39.31 2.29
C SER A 274 -74.74 39.51 3.79
N GLY A 275 -73.67 39.89 4.50
CA GLY A 275 -73.72 40.33 5.89
C GLY A 275 -73.79 39.23 6.95
N ASN A 276 -73.54 39.63 8.21
CA ASN A 276 -73.50 38.77 9.39
C ASN A 276 -74.92 38.48 9.94
N SER A 277 -75.82 38.00 9.09
CA SER A 277 -77.11 37.45 9.54
C SER A 277 -76.97 35.96 9.82
N ASP A 278 -77.29 35.53 11.04
CA ASP A 278 -77.37 34.09 11.34
C ASP A 278 -78.48 33.42 10.52
N ILE A 279 -78.28 32.16 10.16
CA ILE A 279 -79.18 31.44 9.25
C ILE A 279 -80.42 30.96 10.00
N LEU A 280 -81.39 31.85 10.22
CA LEU A 280 -82.59 31.62 11.04
C LEU A 280 -83.38 30.33 10.73
N HIS A 281 -83.29 29.82 9.49
CA HIS A 281 -83.97 28.61 9.03
C HIS A 281 -83.11 27.32 9.11
N ILE A 282 -81.86 27.39 9.59
CA ILE A 282 -80.98 26.23 9.78
C ILE A 282 -80.48 26.18 11.23
N GLN A 283 -80.85 25.13 11.93
CA GLN A 283 -80.41 24.84 13.29
C GLN A 283 -79.38 23.69 13.26
N LEU A 284 -78.21 23.96 13.84
CA LEU A 284 -77.10 23.03 14.02
C LEU A 284 -76.95 22.79 15.52
N PRO A 285 -77.19 21.56 16.05
CA PRO A 285 -77.06 21.31 17.48
C PRO A 285 -75.61 21.41 17.93
N ALA A 286 -75.33 22.25 18.94
CA ALA A 286 -73.95 22.53 19.38
C ALA A 286 -73.16 21.30 19.88
N ASN A 287 -73.85 20.22 20.25
CA ASN A 287 -73.27 18.97 20.74
C ASN A 287 -73.42 17.79 19.76
N ASP A 288 -74.01 17.97 18.57
CA ASP A 288 -74.18 16.90 17.59
C ASP A 288 -73.83 17.36 16.17
N ASN A 289 -72.63 16.97 15.74
CA ASN A 289 -72.11 17.23 14.40
C ASN A 289 -72.69 16.28 13.33
N LYS A 290 -73.75 15.51 13.60
CA LYS A 290 -74.44 14.63 12.64
C LYS A 290 -75.85 15.10 12.28
N ALA A 291 -76.50 15.86 13.15
CA ALA A 291 -77.86 16.36 12.92
C ALA A 291 -77.91 17.72 12.21
N LEU A 292 -78.92 17.89 11.35
CA LEU A 292 -79.27 19.16 10.72
C LEU A 292 -80.79 19.35 10.79
N THR A 293 -81.24 20.47 11.35
CA THR A 293 -82.66 20.80 11.44
C THR A 293 -82.98 22.01 10.57
N LEU A 294 -83.89 21.84 9.61
CA LEU A 294 -84.39 22.92 8.76
C LEU A 294 -85.76 23.41 9.27
N ALA A 295 -85.83 24.68 9.63
CA ALA A 295 -87.05 25.33 10.09
C ALA A 295 -87.70 26.12 8.96
N LYS A 296 -88.91 25.72 8.54
CA LYS A 296 -89.72 26.42 7.54
C LYS A 296 -90.93 27.08 8.22
N MET A 297 -91.03 28.40 8.12
CA MET A 297 -92.29 29.09 8.37
C MET A 297 -93.21 28.92 7.16
N GLU A 298 -94.49 28.60 7.39
CA GLU A 298 -95.50 28.53 6.34
C GLU A 298 -96.62 29.53 6.66
N GLU A 299 -96.89 30.43 5.71
CA GLU A 299 -97.97 31.40 5.84
C GLU A 299 -99.33 30.69 5.81
N SER A 300 -100.10 30.84 6.89
CA SER A 300 -101.43 30.25 7.01
C SER A 300 -102.40 30.86 5.99
N HIS A 301 -102.77 30.08 4.95
CA HIS A 301 -103.70 30.47 3.87
C HIS A 301 -105.13 30.87 4.32
N THR A 302 -105.39 30.86 5.63
CA THR A 302 -106.69 31.11 6.27
C THR A 302 -106.72 32.37 7.15
N GLY A 303 -105.67 33.20 7.10
CA GLY A 303 -105.65 34.53 7.74
C GLY A 303 -105.66 34.53 9.27
N ARG A 304 -105.45 33.37 9.91
CA ARG A 304 -105.29 33.26 11.37
C ARG A 304 -103.82 33.30 11.75
N THR A 305 -103.48 34.17 12.70
CA THR A 305 -102.12 34.52 13.12
C THR A 305 -101.50 33.44 14.03
N VAL A 306 -101.23 32.27 13.46
CA VAL A 306 -100.39 31.22 14.07
C VAL A 306 -99.45 30.68 13.01
N ASP A 307 -98.20 31.15 13.04
CA ASP A 307 -97.14 30.63 12.17
C ASP A 307 -96.80 29.20 12.61
N THR A 308 -97.21 28.22 11.80
CA THR A 308 -96.91 26.80 12.07
C THR A 308 -95.55 26.45 11.51
N GLN A 309 -94.50 26.75 12.29
CA GLN A 309 -93.12 26.39 11.99
C GLN A 309 -92.97 24.87 11.81
N LYS A 310 -92.84 24.41 10.57
CA LYS A 310 -92.53 23.01 10.25
C LYS A 310 -91.03 22.80 10.36
N SER A 311 -90.66 21.76 11.10
CA SER A 311 -89.27 21.38 11.35
C SER A 311 -88.95 20.07 10.63
N TYR A 312 -87.86 20.05 9.87
CA TYR A 312 -87.38 18.88 9.13
C TYR A 312 -86.00 18.48 9.66
N ASN A 313 -85.92 17.31 10.29
CA ASN A 313 -84.67 16.79 10.85
C ASN A 313 -84.00 15.83 9.85
N PHE A 314 -82.71 16.02 9.63
CA PHE A 314 -81.86 15.19 8.79
C PHE A 314 -80.65 14.69 9.60
N SER A 315 -80.14 13.52 9.25
CA SER A 315 -78.95 12.92 9.85
C SER A 315 -77.93 12.57 8.77
N PHE A 316 -76.66 12.81 9.08
CA PHE A 316 -75.51 12.68 8.18
C PHE A 316 -74.32 12.11 8.95
N ASP A 317 -73.29 11.64 8.25
CA ASP A 317 -72.07 11.15 8.91
C ASP A 317 -71.27 12.28 9.57
N ARG A 318 -71.32 13.47 8.97
CA ARG A 318 -70.84 14.74 9.53
C ARG A 318 -71.56 15.92 8.85
N VAL A 319 -71.81 16.97 9.62
CA VAL A 319 -72.42 18.24 9.19
C VAL A 319 -71.41 19.37 9.45
N PHE A 320 -70.92 19.95 8.37
CA PHE A 320 -70.02 21.10 8.40
C PHE A 320 -70.84 22.39 8.36
N GLY A 321 -70.68 23.23 9.38
CA GLY A 321 -71.41 24.49 9.50
C GLY A 321 -70.85 25.62 8.62
N PRO A 322 -71.50 26.80 8.58
CA PRO A 322 -71.04 27.94 7.78
C PRO A 322 -69.62 28.42 8.10
N ARG A 323 -69.12 28.13 9.32
CA ARG A 323 -67.77 28.50 9.78
C ARG A 323 -66.71 27.42 9.52
N SER A 324 -67.09 26.24 9.00
CA SER A 324 -66.18 25.12 8.76
C SER A 324 -65.23 25.36 7.58
N SER A 325 -63.93 25.26 7.87
CA SER A 325 -62.85 25.57 6.92
C SER A 325 -62.71 24.52 5.81
N GLN A 326 -61.94 24.86 4.77
CA GLN A 326 -61.56 23.88 3.74
C GLN A 326 -60.69 22.76 4.30
N SER A 327 -59.80 23.08 5.26
CA SER A 327 -58.96 22.09 5.96
C SER A 327 -59.81 21.10 6.75
N GLU A 328 -60.81 21.58 7.51
CA GLU A 328 -61.68 20.75 8.33
C GLU A 328 -62.51 19.77 7.48
N VAL A 329 -63.01 20.23 6.33
CA VAL A 329 -63.73 19.36 5.36
C VAL A 329 -62.77 18.36 4.72
N PHE A 330 -61.52 18.76 4.47
CA PHE A 330 -60.51 17.88 3.91
C PHE A 330 -60.01 16.81 4.90
N GLU A 331 -60.01 17.05 6.21
CA GLU A 331 -59.53 16.08 7.21
C GLU A 331 -60.27 14.72 7.14
N GLU A 332 -61.60 14.70 7.01
CA GLU A 332 -62.35 13.44 6.82
C GLU A 332 -62.05 12.77 5.46
N ILE A 333 -61.77 13.57 4.43
CA ILE A 333 -61.52 13.09 3.06
C ILE A 333 -60.07 12.62 2.90
N SER A 334 -59.12 13.15 3.68
CA SER A 334 -57.70 12.76 3.68
C SER A 334 -57.50 11.27 3.95
N GLN A 335 -58.41 10.66 4.73
CA GLN A 335 -58.42 9.23 5.00
C GLN A 335 -58.81 8.41 3.76
N LEU A 336 -59.75 8.90 2.95
CA LEU A 336 -60.09 8.30 1.66
C LEU A 336 -58.96 8.49 0.64
N VAL A 337 -58.28 9.63 0.62
CA VAL A 337 -57.08 9.85 -0.22
C VAL A 337 -55.97 8.85 0.15
N GLN A 338 -55.82 8.51 1.43
CA GLN A 338 -54.91 7.44 1.83
C GLN A 338 -55.37 6.06 1.34
N SER A 339 -56.67 5.75 1.40
CA SER A 339 -57.20 4.48 0.84
C SER A 339 -56.90 4.32 -0.65
N ALA A 340 -56.91 5.40 -1.43
CA ALA A 340 -56.53 5.37 -2.84
C ALA A 340 -55.04 4.99 -3.04
N LEU A 341 -54.13 5.56 -2.24
CA LEU A 341 -52.70 5.21 -2.24
C LEU A 341 -52.42 3.78 -1.74
N ASP A 342 -53.31 3.25 -0.89
CA ASP A 342 -53.25 1.90 -0.34
C ASP A 342 -53.82 0.84 -1.31
N GLY A 343 -54.43 1.26 -2.43
CA GLY A 343 -54.89 0.39 -3.53
C GLY A 343 -56.41 0.26 -3.68
N TYR A 344 -57.22 1.09 -3.01
CA TYR A 344 -58.69 1.00 -3.03
C TYR A 344 -59.32 2.06 -3.94
N ASN A 345 -60.36 1.67 -4.68
CA ASN A 345 -61.13 2.60 -5.51
C ASN A 345 -61.97 3.55 -4.62
N VAL A 346 -61.80 4.86 -4.83
CA VAL A 346 -62.43 5.93 -4.04
C VAL A 346 -63.18 6.89 -4.96
N CYS A 347 -64.36 7.33 -4.55
CA CYS A 347 -65.15 8.31 -5.30
C CYS A 347 -65.70 9.39 -4.36
N CYS A 348 -65.57 10.66 -4.74
CA CYS A 348 -66.04 11.81 -3.97
C CYS A 348 -67.01 12.65 -4.81
N PHE A 349 -68.27 12.75 -4.36
CA PHE A 349 -69.32 13.50 -5.05
C PHE A 349 -69.65 14.81 -4.33
N ALA A 350 -69.72 15.92 -5.07
CA ALA A 350 -70.28 17.18 -4.59
C ALA A 350 -71.67 17.40 -5.17
N TYR A 351 -72.71 17.32 -4.34
CA TYR A 351 -74.11 17.44 -4.74
C TYR A 351 -74.74 18.80 -4.32
N GLY A 352 -75.96 19.08 -4.80
CA GLY A 352 -76.77 20.26 -4.47
C GLY A 352 -77.02 21.20 -5.66
N PRO A 353 -77.82 22.26 -5.48
CA PRO A 353 -78.21 23.19 -6.55
C PRO A 353 -77.07 24.10 -7.02
N THR A 354 -77.31 24.87 -8.09
CA THR A 354 -76.40 25.94 -8.52
C THR A 354 -76.28 26.99 -7.42
N GLY A 355 -75.06 27.49 -7.16
CA GLY A 355 -74.81 28.42 -6.05
C GLY A 355 -74.76 27.79 -4.64
N SER A 356 -74.85 26.46 -4.49
CA SER A 356 -74.74 25.80 -3.17
C SER A 356 -73.32 25.75 -2.59
N GLY A 357 -72.29 25.96 -3.42
CA GLY A 357 -70.88 25.87 -3.01
C GLY A 357 -70.08 24.70 -3.59
N LYS A 358 -70.67 23.84 -4.43
CA LYS A 358 -69.98 22.66 -5.05
C LYS A 358 -68.56 22.97 -5.58
N THR A 359 -68.42 24.05 -6.38
CA THR A 359 -67.12 24.50 -6.92
C THR A 359 -66.13 24.83 -5.81
N PHE A 360 -66.58 25.57 -4.80
CA PHE A 360 -65.75 25.99 -3.68
C PHE A 360 -65.32 24.79 -2.81
N THR A 361 -66.15 23.76 -2.63
CA THR A 361 -65.72 22.54 -1.92
C THR A 361 -64.68 21.75 -2.72
N MET A 362 -64.89 21.52 -4.02
CA MET A 362 -64.00 20.64 -4.79
C MET A 362 -62.72 21.33 -5.27
N GLU A 363 -62.83 22.52 -5.86
CA GLU A 363 -61.72 23.25 -6.47
C GLU A 363 -61.15 24.27 -5.47
N GLY A 364 -62.02 25.07 -4.84
CA GLY A 364 -61.64 26.08 -3.85
C GLY A 364 -61.72 27.52 -4.36
N GLY A 365 -60.91 28.38 -3.75
CA GLY A 365 -60.46 29.66 -4.31
C GLY A 365 -58.94 29.65 -4.51
N GLU A 366 -58.40 30.71 -5.11
CA GLU A 366 -57.00 30.80 -5.56
C GLU A 366 -56.00 30.83 -4.39
N GLU A 367 -56.38 31.39 -3.24
CA GLU A 367 -55.56 31.43 -2.02
C GLU A 367 -55.40 30.04 -1.37
N GLY A 368 -54.20 29.72 -0.87
CA GLY A 368 -53.87 28.41 -0.29
C GLY A 368 -54.82 27.90 0.81
N ASP A 369 -55.25 28.77 1.72
CA ASP A 369 -56.22 28.37 2.76
C ASP A 369 -57.63 28.09 2.19
N LYS A 370 -57.96 28.70 1.04
CA LYS A 370 -59.22 28.53 0.32
C LYS A 370 -59.19 27.36 -0.69
N TRP A 371 -58.05 26.70 -0.91
CA TRP A 371 -57.94 25.49 -1.75
C TRP A 371 -58.95 24.42 -1.36
N GLY A 372 -59.60 23.79 -2.34
CA GLY A 372 -60.62 22.76 -2.14
C GLY A 372 -60.05 21.36 -1.96
N VAL A 373 -60.94 20.37 -2.03
CA VAL A 373 -60.61 18.94 -1.86
C VAL A 373 -59.61 18.44 -2.92
N ILE A 374 -59.76 18.83 -4.19
CA ILE A 374 -58.92 18.34 -5.30
C ILE A 374 -57.44 18.75 -5.11
N PRO A 375 -57.06 20.03 -5.02
CA PRO A 375 -55.65 20.41 -4.86
C PRO A 375 -55.04 19.84 -3.55
N ARG A 376 -55.82 19.78 -2.46
CA ARG A 376 -55.37 19.17 -1.19
C ARG A 376 -55.13 17.66 -1.32
N ALA A 377 -55.98 16.94 -2.05
CA ALA A 377 -55.81 15.52 -2.34
C ALA A 377 -54.56 15.26 -3.19
N VAL A 378 -54.37 16.03 -4.26
CA VAL A 378 -53.18 15.95 -5.13
C VAL A 378 -51.89 16.16 -4.32
N ARG A 379 -51.86 17.21 -3.48
CA ARG A 379 -50.74 17.50 -2.58
C ARG A 379 -50.46 16.36 -1.58
N GLN A 380 -51.50 15.74 -1.02
CA GLN A 380 -51.35 14.58 -0.15
C GLN A 380 -50.82 13.36 -0.93
N ILE A 381 -51.34 13.09 -2.13
CA ILE A 381 -50.92 11.99 -3.00
C ILE A 381 -49.40 12.05 -3.24
N PHE A 382 -48.89 13.17 -3.75
CA PHE A 382 -47.46 13.32 -4.02
C PHE A 382 -46.62 13.33 -2.73
N LYS A 383 -47.09 13.95 -1.64
CA LYS A 383 -46.36 13.96 -0.36
C LYS A 383 -46.19 12.56 0.22
N THR A 384 -47.27 11.79 0.32
CA THR A 384 -47.22 10.43 0.88
C THR A 384 -46.46 9.48 -0.04
N ALA A 385 -46.68 9.54 -1.35
CA ALA A 385 -45.97 8.71 -2.31
C ALA A 385 -44.44 8.96 -2.30
N LYS A 386 -44.00 10.20 -2.08
CA LYS A 386 -42.57 10.48 -1.86
C LYS A 386 -42.03 9.80 -0.59
N GLY A 387 -42.73 9.92 0.54
CA GLY A 387 -42.30 9.30 1.81
C GLY A 387 -42.28 7.76 1.75
N LEU A 388 -43.21 7.15 1.00
CA LEU A 388 -43.18 5.71 0.71
C LEU A 388 -42.08 5.35 -0.30
N GLY A 389 -41.71 6.26 -1.21
CA GLY A 389 -40.55 6.09 -2.11
C GLY A 389 -39.22 5.96 -1.38
N GLU A 390 -39.05 6.69 -0.26
CA GLU A 390 -37.90 6.55 0.64
C GLU A 390 -37.85 5.17 1.34
N GLN A 391 -38.99 4.45 1.38
CA GLN A 391 -39.12 3.07 1.85
C GLN A 391 -39.10 2.02 0.70
N GLY A 392 -38.85 2.45 -0.54
CA GLY A 392 -38.73 1.58 -1.71
C GLY A 392 -40.00 1.37 -2.55
N TRP A 393 -41.14 1.97 -2.19
CA TRP A 393 -42.36 1.89 -3.01
C TRP A 393 -42.24 2.71 -4.29
N GLN A 394 -42.82 2.22 -5.39
CA GLN A 394 -42.83 2.93 -6.68
C GLN A 394 -44.27 3.24 -7.12
N TYR A 395 -44.52 4.51 -7.42
CA TYR A 395 -45.82 5.02 -7.86
C TYR A 395 -45.72 5.64 -9.26
N SER A 396 -46.79 5.56 -10.06
CA SER A 396 -46.91 6.22 -11.35
C SER A 396 -48.32 6.76 -11.52
N PHE A 397 -48.47 8.07 -11.61
CA PHE A 397 -49.77 8.76 -11.61
C PHE A 397 -50.21 9.11 -13.03
N THR A 398 -51.52 8.96 -13.30
CA THR A 398 -52.14 9.28 -14.59
C THR A 398 -53.46 9.97 -14.34
N ALA A 399 -53.59 11.23 -14.79
CA ALA A 399 -54.80 12.02 -14.62
C ALA A 399 -55.65 12.00 -15.89
N SER A 400 -56.98 12.09 -15.72
CA SER A 400 -57.93 12.33 -16.80
C SER A 400 -59.01 13.30 -16.33
N PHE A 401 -59.66 14.05 -17.23
CA PHE A 401 -60.71 14.99 -16.85
C PHE A 401 -61.84 14.96 -17.88
N VAL A 402 -63.03 14.54 -17.46
CA VAL A 402 -64.21 14.34 -18.31
C VAL A 402 -65.42 15.13 -17.79
N GLU A 403 -66.17 15.72 -18.71
CA GLU A 403 -67.47 16.35 -18.46
C GLU A 403 -68.58 15.46 -19.02
N ILE A 404 -69.62 15.20 -18.21
CA ILE A 404 -70.87 14.60 -18.67
C ILE A 404 -71.89 15.73 -18.82
N TYR A 405 -72.38 15.94 -20.04
CA TYR A 405 -73.37 16.97 -20.34
C TYR A 405 -74.41 16.42 -21.32
N ASN A 406 -75.68 16.37 -20.90
CA ASN A 406 -76.80 15.83 -21.68
C ASN A 406 -76.48 14.43 -22.24
N GLU A 407 -76.18 13.48 -21.33
CA GLU A 407 -75.74 12.10 -21.59
C GLU A 407 -74.55 11.93 -22.55
N THR A 408 -73.85 13.02 -22.89
CA THR A 408 -72.70 13.04 -23.78
C THR A 408 -71.42 13.26 -22.99
N LEU A 409 -70.43 12.38 -23.19
CA LEU A 409 -69.08 12.50 -22.62
C LEU A 409 -68.23 13.49 -23.42
N ARG A 410 -67.46 14.33 -22.71
CA ARG A 410 -66.53 15.30 -23.29
C ARG A 410 -65.20 15.27 -22.54
N ASP A 411 -64.12 14.92 -23.24
CA ASP A 411 -62.76 15.14 -22.74
C ASP A 411 -62.50 16.65 -22.57
N LEU A 412 -62.04 17.06 -21.37
CA LEU A 412 -61.66 18.43 -21.04
C LEU A 412 -60.15 18.68 -21.14
N LEU A 413 -59.33 17.64 -21.25
CA LEU A 413 -57.87 17.75 -21.49
C LEU A 413 -57.52 17.77 -22.98
N TYR A 414 -58.47 17.47 -23.86
CA TYR A 414 -58.32 17.49 -25.32
C TYR A 414 -57.77 18.83 -25.85
N ARG A 415 -56.59 18.77 -26.50
CA ARG A 415 -55.88 19.94 -27.05
C ARG A 415 -56.06 20.15 -28.57
N GLY A 416 -56.89 19.32 -29.22
CA GLY A 416 -57.14 19.43 -30.66
C GLY A 416 -58.20 20.48 -31.01
N ASN A 417 -58.66 20.46 -32.27
CA ASN A 417 -59.67 21.43 -32.74
C ASN A 417 -61.04 21.18 -32.07
N PRO A 418 -61.63 22.15 -31.34
CA PRO A 418 -62.91 21.95 -30.66
C PRO A 418 -64.09 21.55 -31.56
N LYS A 419 -64.02 21.84 -32.87
CA LYS A 419 -65.03 21.43 -33.87
C LYS A 419 -64.83 19.99 -34.40
N LYS A 420 -63.82 19.28 -33.91
CA LYS A 420 -63.46 17.90 -34.27
C LYS A 420 -63.09 17.05 -33.05
N ARG A 421 -63.72 17.30 -31.89
CA ARG A 421 -63.58 16.40 -30.72
C ARG A 421 -64.06 14.99 -31.10
N PRO A 422 -63.34 13.91 -30.76
CA PRO A 422 -63.82 12.54 -30.93
C PRO A 422 -65.10 12.28 -30.13
N GLU A 423 -65.85 11.26 -30.52
CA GLU A 423 -66.89 10.68 -29.67
C GLU A 423 -66.25 9.79 -28.59
N HIS A 424 -66.89 9.75 -27.42
CA HIS A 424 -66.39 9.08 -26.22
C HIS A 424 -67.47 8.13 -25.69
N GLU A 425 -67.15 6.85 -25.61
CA GLU A 425 -68.04 5.78 -25.15
C GLU A 425 -67.47 5.15 -23.87
N ILE A 426 -68.35 4.77 -22.94
CA ILE A 426 -67.97 3.92 -21.80
C ILE A 426 -67.84 2.48 -22.30
N ARG A 427 -66.67 1.87 -22.12
CA ARG A 427 -66.41 0.46 -22.43
C ARG A 427 -65.93 -0.29 -21.20
N LYS A 428 -66.21 -1.58 -21.15
CA LYS A 428 -65.85 -2.47 -20.05
C LYS A 428 -64.84 -3.49 -20.52
N ASN A 429 -63.65 -3.51 -19.90
CA ASN A 429 -62.57 -4.42 -20.21
C ASN A 429 -62.89 -5.84 -19.70
N PRO A 430 -62.27 -6.90 -20.25
CA PRO A 430 -62.39 -8.27 -19.73
C PRO A 430 -62.06 -8.39 -18.23
N ASN A 431 -61.15 -7.53 -17.75
CA ASN A 431 -60.74 -7.43 -16.34
C ASN A 431 -61.79 -6.72 -15.43
N ASN A 432 -63.04 -6.56 -15.89
CA ASN A 432 -64.15 -5.87 -15.23
C ASN A 432 -63.96 -4.34 -15.02
N GLU A 433 -62.78 -3.80 -15.31
CA GLU A 433 -62.42 -2.38 -15.35
C GLU A 433 -63.24 -1.58 -16.39
N ILE A 434 -63.48 -0.30 -16.11
CA ILE A 434 -64.23 0.62 -16.96
C ILE A 434 -63.26 1.63 -17.59
N THR A 435 -63.30 1.78 -18.92
CA THR A 435 -62.50 2.74 -19.69
C THR A 435 -63.40 3.61 -20.56
N VAL A 436 -62.88 4.75 -21.04
CA VAL A 436 -63.59 5.65 -21.96
C VAL A 436 -62.79 5.75 -23.26
N THR A 437 -63.46 5.53 -24.40
CA THR A 437 -62.79 5.63 -25.71
C THR A 437 -62.31 7.06 -25.98
N ASN A 438 -61.15 7.16 -26.64
CA ASN A 438 -60.54 8.42 -27.08
C ASN A 438 -60.25 9.46 -25.97
N LEU A 439 -60.38 9.10 -24.68
CA LEU A 439 -60.11 10.00 -23.55
C LEU A 439 -58.60 10.24 -23.39
N THR A 440 -58.21 11.49 -23.17
CA THR A 440 -56.82 11.86 -22.87
C THR A 440 -56.44 11.42 -21.44
N TYR A 441 -55.61 10.38 -21.35
CA TYR A 441 -54.93 9.97 -20.12
C TYR A 441 -53.53 10.59 -20.08
N GLN A 442 -53.31 11.56 -19.20
CA GLN A 442 -52.03 12.26 -19.08
C GLN A 442 -51.24 11.72 -17.89
N LYS A 443 -50.07 11.12 -18.15
CA LYS A 443 -49.11 10.80 -17.08
C LYS A 443 -48.63 12.09 -16.41
N VAL A 444 -48.57 12.09 -15.08
CA VAL A 444 -48.14 13.22 -14.24
C VAL A 444 -47.10 12.78 -13.20
N THR A 445 -46.22 13.70 -12.83
CA THR A 445 -45.04 13.46 -11.97
C THR A 445 -44.96 14.39 -10.76
N ASN A 446 -45.71 15.49 -10.76
CA ASN A 446 -45.72 16.52 -9.71
C ASN A 446 -47.09 17.23 -9.60
N GLU A 447 -47.25 18.00 -8.51
CA GLU A 447 -48.47 18.75 -8.18
C GLU A 447 -48.80 19.83 -9.23
N ASP A 448 -47.78 20.52 -9.76
CA ASP A 448 -47.92 21.59 -10.74
C ASP A 448 -48.48 21.09 -12.09
N GLU A 449 -48.04 19.92 -12.56
CA GLU A 449 -48.60 19.28 -13.76
C GLU A 449 -50.10 19.03 -13.63
N VAL A 450 -50.56 18.54 -12.47
CA VAL A 450 -51.99 18.32 -12.22
C VAL A 450 -52.74 19.65 -12.12
N HIS A 451 -52.17 20.66 -11.47
CA HIS A 451 -52.77 22.01 -11.42
C HIS A 451 -52.93 22.61 -12.82
N ASN A 452 -51.93 22.45 -13.71
CA ASN A 452 -52.00 22.87 -15.11
C ASN A 452 -53.09 22.11 -15.90
N LEU A 453 -53.34 20.83 -15.60
CA LEU A 453 -54.45 20.08 -16.21
C LEU A 453 -55.82 20.54 -15.70
N ILE A 454 -55.95 20.90 -14.42
CA ILE A 454 -57.18 21.48 -13.86
C ILE A 454 -57.48 22.84 -14.51
N MET A 455 -56.45 23.67 -14.71
CA MET A 455 -56.57 24.95 -15.43
C MET A 455 -57.00 24.76 -16.89
N LEU A 456 -56.36 23.84 -17.63
CA LEU A 456 -56.77 23.48 -18.99
C LEU A 456 -58.22 22.97 -19.03
N ALA A 457 -58.60 22.08 -18.11
CA ALA A 457 -59.94 21.52 -18.06
C ALA A 457 -61.01 22.59 -17.83
N ASN A 458 -60.77 23.55 -16.92
CA ASN A 458 -61.68 24.66 -16.67
C ASN A 458 -61.77 25.65 -17.84
N GLN A 459 -60.72 25.82 -18.66
CA GLN A 459 -60.79 26.58 -19.93
C GLN A 459 -61.60 25.85 -21.01
N ASN A 460 -61.44 24.52 -21.12
CA ASN A 460 -62.09 23.67 -22.13
C ASN A 460 -63.56 23.33 -21.83
N ARG A 461 -64.07 23.81 -20.68
CA ARG A 461 -65.37 23.49 -20.07
C ARG A 461 -66.54 24.20 -20.74
N SER A 462 -67.70 23.55 -20.75
CA SER A 462 -68.94 24.11 -21.31
C SER A 462 -69.57 25.19 -20.40
N THR A 463 -69.04 26.41 -20.39
CA THR A 463 -69.57 27.57 -19.62
C THR A 463 -70.85 28.17 -20.23
N ALA A 464 -71.89 27.35 -20.35
CA ALA A 464 -73.23 27.83 -20.71
C ALA A 464 -73.78 28.73 -19.60
N GLN A 465 -74.27 29.93 -19.97
CA GLN A 465 -74.86 30.93 -19.07
C GLN A 465 -76.30 30.54 -18.64
N THR A 466 -76.50 29.28 -18.25
CA THR A 466 -77.81 28.65 -18.01
C THR A 466 -77.77 27.78 -16.77
N GLY A 467 -78.69 28.01 -15.82
CA GLY A 467 -78.63 27.49 -14.44
C GLY A 467 -78.95 26.00 -14.23
N ILE A 468 -78.31 25.08 -14.97
CA ILE A 468 -78.49 23.63 -14.82
C ILE A 468 -77.30 23.04 -14.02
N PRO A 469 -77.49 22.11 -13.07
CA PRO A 469 -76.39 21.51 -12.32
C PRO A 469 -75.59 20.51 -13.17
N THR A 470 -74.34 20.84 -13.52
CA THR A 470 -73.41 19.83 -14.04
C THR A 470 -73.06 18.84 -12.92
N LEU A 471 -73.24 17.53 -13.19
CA LEU A 471 -72.60 16.49 -12.38
C LEU A 471 -71.07 16.60 -12.52
N ARG A 472 -70.36 16.24 -11.45
CA ARG A 472 -68.89 16.34 -11.39
C ARG A 472 -68.35 15.06 -10.76
N VAL A 473 -67.55 14.35 -11.52
CA VAL A 473 -66.79 13.19 -11.06
C VAL A 473 -65.32 13.46 -11.42
N PRO A 474 -64.51 14.03 -10.50
CA PRO A 474 -63.07 14.05 -10.69
C PRO A 474 -62.57 12.61 -10.56
N ILE A 475 -62.14 12.03 -11.68
CA ILE A 475 -61.47 10.73 -11.70
C ILE A 475 -59.96 11.01 -11.53
N LEU A 476 -59.53 11.00 -10.27
CA LEU A 476 -58.13 11.08 -9.84
C LEU A 476 -57.55 9.66 -9.68
#